data_AF-A0A3C0SWC8-F1
#
_entry.id   AF-A0A3C0SWC8-F1
#
_cell.length_a   1.000
_cell.length_b   1.000
_cell.length_c   1.000
_cell.angle_alpha   90.00
_cell.angle_beta   90.00
_cell.angle_gamma   90.00
#
_symmetry.space_group_name_H-M   'P 1'
#
loop_
_entity.id
_entity.type
_entity.pdbx_description
1 polymer ?
#
loop_
_entity_poly.entity_id
_entity_poly.type
_entity_poly.pdbx_seq_one_letter_code
_entity_poly.pdbx_strand_id
1 'polypeptide(L)'
;EKLKPQILTTSMVRETLKQPGGGFVLNISSKKHGLLSIKADAVITATGCRERTRENIEVAGSRPAGIYTAGQAQNLINRRHYAPGRRIVIQGSGDIGLIMARRLTIEGFEVAAVLERLPYLSGLIRNKVQCLDHFDIPLYLNRQITDIHGRGRVSSVSTAETGPGG
;
A
#
# COMPACT_ATOMS: atom_id res chain seq x y z
N GLU A 1 -28.55 25.68 15.52
CA GLU A 1 -28.89 25.22 14.16
C GLU A 1 -27.94 24.08 13.77
N LYS A 2 -28.43 22.92 13.33
CA LYS A 2 -27.53 21.80 12.96
C LYS A 2 -26.91 22.09 11.59
N LEU A 3 -25.58 22.13 11.51
CA LEU A 3 -24.85 22.15 10.24
C LEU A 3 -25.34 20.98 9.36
N LYS A 4 -25.78 21.29 8.13
CA LYS A 4 -26.13 20.29 7.11
C LYS A 4 -24.97 20.22 6.10
N PRO A 5 -23.95 19.38 6.33
CA PRO A 5 -22.83 19.28 5.41
C PRO A 5 -23.28 18.67 4.08
N GLN A 6 -22.78 19.22 2.97
CA GLN A 6 -22.89 18.58 1.67
C GLN A 6 -21.88 17.44 1.58
N ILE A 7 -22.34 16.22 1.32
CA ILE A 7 -21.48 15.03 1.26
C ILE A 7 -21.43 14.53 -0.19
N LEU A 8 -20.22 14.45 -0.74
CA LEU A 8 -19.95 14.03 -2.12
C LEU A 8 -19.04 12.79 -2.13
N THR A 9 -19.62 11.61 -1.88
CA THR A 9 -18.88 10.34 -1.64
C THR A 9 -18.23 9.70 -2.86
N THR A 10 -18.54 10.17 -4.07
CA THR A 10 -18.00 9.63 -5.34
C THR A 10 -17.32 10.72 -6.17
N SER A 11 -16.73 11.69 -5.49
CA SER A 11 -16.15 12.88 -6.10
C SER A 11 -14.64 12.91 -5.87
N MET A 12 -13.90 13.33 -6.89
CA MET A 12 -12.46 13.50 -6.84
C MET A 12 -12.13 14.98 -6.97
N VAL A 13 -11.40 15.51 -5.99
CA VAL A 13 -10.77 16.83 -6.12
C VAL A 13 -9.65 16.69 -7.14
N ARG A 14 -9.74 17.41 -8.24
CA ARG A 14 -8.72 17.45 -9.29
C ARG A 14 -7.68 18.53 -9.00
N GLU A 15 -8.14 19.65 -8.48
CA GLU A 15 -7.32 20.84 -8.26
C GLU A 15 -7.92 21.69 -7.14
N THR A 16 -7.03 22.30 -6.35
CA THR A 16 -7.37 23.30 -5.33
C THR A 16 -6.58 24.57 -5.65
N LEU A 17 -7.27 25.64 -6.01
CA LEU A 17 -6.69 26.92 -6.36
C LEU A 17 -6.95 27.94 -5.25
N LYS A 18 -5.92 28.63 -4.76
CA LYS A 18 -6.07 29.77 -3.85
C LYS A 18 -6.44 31.01 -4.65
N GLN A 19 -7.45 31.76 -4.21
CA GLN A 19 -7.90 32.95 -4.95
C GLN A 19 -7.14 34.22 -4.51
N PRO A 20 -6.92 35.18 -5.43
CA PRO A 20 -6.53 36.54 -5.08
C PRO A 20 -7.61 37.18 -4.19
N GLY A 21 -7.22 37.67 -3.01
CA GLY A 21 -8.16 38.21 -2.01
C GLY A 21 -8.60 37.24 -0.90
N GLY A 22 -8.16 35.97 -0.95
CA GLY A 22 -8.45 34.97 0.09
C GLY A 22 -9.41 33.88 -0.39
N GLY A 23 -9.49 32.78 0.37
CA GLY A 23 -10.29 31.61 0.02
C GLY A 23 -9.71 30.74 -1.11
N PHE A 24 -10.50 29.76 -1.52
CA PHE A 24 -10.13 28.66 -2.42
C PHE A 24 -11.25 28.33 -3.41
N VAL A 25 -10.87 27.82 -4.58
CA VAL A 25 -11.76 27.13 -5.52
C VAL A 25 -11.27 25.70 -5.71
N LEU A 26 -12.15 24.74 -5.52
CA LEU A 26 -11.88 23.33 -5.75
C LEU A 26 -12.58 22.90 -7.03
N ASN A 27 -11.81 22.39 -7.99
CA ASN A 27 -12.33 21.75 -9.19
C ASN A 27 -12.49 20.27 -8.89
N ILE A 28 -13.74 19.79 -8.95
CA ILE A 28 -14.14 18.46 -8.54
C ILE A 28 -14.78 17.75 -9.72
N SER A 29 -14.45 16.50 -9.94
CA SER A 29 -15.18 15.62 -10.87
C SER A 29 -15.99 14.59 -10.10
N SER A 30 -17.22 14.34 -10.54
CA SER A 30 -18.13 13.37 -9.94
C SER A 30 -18.93 12.65 -11.01
N LYS A 31 -19.19 11.35 -10.82
CA LYS A 31 -20.03 10.59 -11.76
C LYS A 31 -21.45 11.18 -11.87
N LYS A 32 -22.01 11.64 -10.75
CA LYS A 32 -23.40 12.13 -10.68
C LYS A 32 -23.55 13.56 -11.18
N HIS A 33 -22.55 14.40 -10.97
CA HIS A 33 -22.65 15.85 -11.16
C HIS A 33 -21.70 16.40 -12.24
N GLY A 34 -20.89 15.54 -12.86
CA GLY A 34 -19.89 15.97 -13.83
C GLY A 34 -18.79 16.79 -13.16
N LEU A 35 -18.39 17.89 -13.81
CA LEU A 35 -17.42 18.85 -13.28
C LEU A 35 -18.13 19.91 -12.45
N LEU A 36 -17.62 20.14 -11.24
CA LEU A 36 -18.10 21.12 -10.28
C LEU A 36 -16.96 22.01 -9.84
N SER A 37 -17.24 23.29 -9.61
CA SER A 37 -16.33 24.20 -8.92
C SER A 37 -16.96 24.63 -7.60
N ILE A 38 -16.29 24.36 -6.49
CA ILE A 38 -16.75 24.74 -5.15
C ILE A 38 -15.86 25.85 -4.62
N LYS A 39 -16.47 26.97 -4.20
CA LYS A 39 -15.79 28.05 -3.49
C LYS A 39 -15.80 27.75 -2.00
N ALA A 40 -14.68 27.96 -1.33
CA ALA A 40 -14.55 27.76 0.11
C ALA A 40 -13.57 28.76 0.72
N ASP A 41 -13.87 29.31 1.88
CA ASP A 41 -12.95 30.22 2.59
C ASP A 41 -11.76 29.47 3.20
N ALA A 42 -11.95 28.19 3.53
CA ALA A 42 -10.93 27.30 4.08
C ALA A 42 -11.04 25.88 3.50
N VAL A 43 -9.91 25.17 3.43
CA VAL A 43 -9.84 23.79 2.94
C VAL A 43 -9.05 22.93 3.93
N ILE A 44 -9.62 21.79 4.32
CA ILE A 44 -8.94 20.74 5.08
C ILE A 44 -8.78 19.53 4.17
N THR A 45 -7.54 19.07 3.97
CA THR A 45 -7.25 17.86 3.19
C THR A 45 -7.09 16.66 4.13
N ALA A 46 -7.96 15.66 3.94
CA ALA A 46 -7.96 14.42 4.72
C ALA A 46 -8.09 13.20 3.80
N THR A 47 -7.41 13.23 2.65
CA THR A 47 -7.54 12.25 1.55
C THR A 47 -6.83 10.92 1.80
N GLY A 48 -6.09 10.81 2.90
CA GLY A 48 -5.24 9.65 3.21
C GLY A 48 -4.06 9.49 2.24
N CYS A 49 -3.49 8.28 2.21
CA CYS A 49 -2.33 7.93 1.41
C CYS A 49 -2.63 6.73 0.51
N ARG A 50 -2.01 6.67 -0.69
CA ARG A 50 -2.00 5.48 -1.54
C ARG A 50 -0.70 4.71 -1.33
N GLU A 51 -0.81 3.38 -1.30
CA GLU A 51 0.36 2.51 -1.32
C GLU A 51 1.10 2.62 -2.66
N ARG A 52 2.42 2.41 -2.61
CA ARG A 52 3.25 2.34 -3.81
C ARG A 52 3.12 0.95 -4.43
N THR A 53 2.86 0.89 -5.74
CA THR A 53 2.85 -0.36 -6.50
C THR A 53 4.27 -0.78 -6.88
N ARG A 54 4.44 -1.97 -7.47
CA ARG A 54 5.75 -2.43 -7.98
C ARG A 54 6.37 -1.46 -8.97
N GLU A 55 5.55 -0.77 -9.78
CA GLU A 55 6.01 0.22 -10.75
C GLU A 55 6.51 1.49 -10.05
N ASN A 56 5.91 1.86 -8.92
CA ASN A 56 6.36 3.00 -8.13
C ASN A 56 7.65 2.73 -7.33
N ILE A 57 8.00 1.46 -7.10
CA ILE A 57 9.26 1.05 -6.46
C ILE A 57 10.24 0.40 -7.44
N GLU A 58 9.99 0.54 -8.74
CA GLU A 58 10.90 0.20 -9.83
C GLU A 58 11.37 -1.27 -9.84
N VAL A 59 10.51 -2.19 -9.40
CA VAL A 59 10.81 -3.63 -9.45
C VAL A 59 10.62 -4.16 -10.87
N ALA A 60 11.70 -4.72 -11.43
CA ALA A 60 11.74 -5.26 -12.79
C ALA A 60 11.12 -6.68 -12.90
N GLY A 61 11.15 -7.21 -14.12
CA GLY A 61 10.71 -8.56 -14.44
C GLY A 61 9.36 -8.66 -15.17
N SER A 62 8.82 -9.87 -15.17
CA SER A 62 7.56 -10.23 -15.81
C SER A 62 6.34 -9.55 -15.16
N ARG A 63 5.19 -9.56 -15.85
CA ARG A 63 3.91 -9.00 -15.36
C ARG A 63 2.82 -10.06 -15.11
N PRO A 64 3.09 -11.11 -14.32
CA PRO A 64 2.09 -12.13 -14.02
C PRO A 64 1.10 -11.67 -12.95
N ALA A 65 0.00 -12.40 -12.79
CA ALA A 65 -0.88 -12.27 -11.62
C ALA A 65 -0.17 -12.71 -10.33
N GLY A 66 -0.61 -12.19 -9.18
CA GLY A 66 -0.04 -12.54 -7.87
C GLY A 66 0.80 -11.45 -7.21
N ILE A 67 0.81 -10.24 -7.78
CA ILE A 67 1.54 -9.07 -7.25
C ILE A 67 0.52 -8.10 -6.67
N TYR A 68 0.60 -7.82 -5.37
CA TYR A 68 -0.37 -7.00 -4.65
C TYR A 68 0.34 -6.03 -3.72
N THR A 69 -0.25 -4.85 -3.50
CA THR A 69 0.10 -4.05 -2.32
C THR A 69 -0.44 -4.73 -1.06
N ALA A 70 0.09 -4.39 0.11
CA ALA A 70 -0.33 -5.01 1.36
C ALA A 70 -1.82 -4.75 1.66
N GLY A 71 -2.31 -3.54 1.39
CA GLY A 71 -3.73 -3.19 1.48
C GLY A 71 -4.62 -3.93 0.48
N GLN A 72 -4.12 -4.21 -0.74
CA GLN A 72 -4.87 -5.05 -1.69
C GLN A 72 -4.94 -6.50 -1.22
N ALA A 73 -3.83 -7.06 -0.74
CA ALA A 73 -3.82 -8.39 -0.14
C ALA A 73 -4.79 -8.46 1.05
N GLN A 74 -4.79 -7.43 1.91
CA GLN A 74 -5.73 -7.30 3.03
C GLN A 74 -7.19 -7.29 2.56
N ASN A 75 -7.50 -6.51 1.53
CA ASN A 75 -8.85 -6.44 0.97
C ASN A 75 -9.30 -7.79 0.40
N LEU A 76 -8.41 -8.52 -0.29
CA LEU A 76 -8.70 -9.85 -0.82
C LEU A 76 -9.10 -10.82 0.30
N ILE A 77 -8.31 -10.91 1.36
CA ILE A 77 -8.58 -11.86 2.44
C ILE A 77 -9.76 -11.42 3.33
N ASN A 78 -9.79 -10.15 3.77
CA ASN A 78 -10.71 -9.71 4.81
C ASN A 78 -12.09 -9.34 4.28
N ARG A 79 -12.18 -8.83 3.04
CA ARG A 79 -13.44 -8.31 2.47
C ARG A 79 -13.98 -9.15 1.34
N ARG A 80 -13.10 -9.80 0.57
CA ARG A 80 -13.47 -10.59 -0.60
C ARG A 80 -13.42 -12.10 -0.36
N HIS A 81 -12.84 -12.53 0.76
CA HIS A 81 -12.64 -13.93 1.10
C HIS A 81 -11.91 -14.71 0.00
N TYR A 82 -10.93 -14.07 -0.64
CA TYR A 82 -10.09 -14.67 -1.68
C TYR A 82 -8.65 -14.84 -1.22
N ALA A 83 -8.04 -15.96 -1.63
CA ALA A 83 -6.63 -16.24 -1.40
C ALA A 83 -5.74 -15.45 -2.38
N PRO A 84 -4.79 -14.60 -1.91
CA PRO A 84 -3.83 -13.93 -2.78
C PRO A 84 -2.78 -14.92 -3.35
N GLY A 85 -2.49 -15.98 -2.63
CA GLY A 85 -1.61 -17.06 -3.04
C GLY A 85 -1.37 -18.07 -1.93
N ARG A 86 -0.44 -19.00 -2.13
CA ARG A 86 -0.09 -20.02 -1.11
C ARG A 86 1.23 -19.70 -0.41
N ARG A 87 2.21 -19.21 -1.16
CA ARG A 87 3.56 -18.87 -0.71
C ARG A 87 3.88 -17.43 -1.09
N ILE A 88 4.24 -16.62 -0.11
CA ILE A 88 4.23 -15.16 -0.21
C ILE A 88 5.57 -14.59 0.22
N VAL A 89 6.09 -13.63 -0.55
CA VAL A 89 7.23 -12.80 -0.17
C VAL A 89 6.72 -11.36 -0.03
N ILE A 90 7.13 -10.68 1.04
CA ILE A 90 6.73 -9.31 1.33
C ILE A 90 7.94 -8.40 1.16
N GLN A 91 7.80 -7.37 0.31
CA GLN A 91 8.79 -6.29 0.18
C GLN A 91 8.38 -5.12 1.08
N GLY A 92 9.20 -4.84 2.10
CA GLY A 92 9.07 -3.76 3.06
C GLY A 92 8.71 -4.25 4.48
N SER A 93 9.38 -3.68 5.48
CA SER A 93 9.16 -4.02 6.91
C SER A 93 8.37 -2.97 7.69
N GLY A 94 7.62 -2.10 7.00
CA GLY A 94 6.72 -1.16 7.65
C GLY A 94 5.56 -1.88 8.35
N ASP A 95 4.90 -1.20 9.30
CA ASP A 95 3.87 -1.82 10.15
C ASP A 95 2.79 -2.58 9.39
N ILE A 96 2.34 -2.05 8.24
CA ILE A 96 1.34 -2.71 7.39
C ILE A 96 1.87 -4.03 6.83
N GLY A 97 3.12 -4.07 6.36
CA GLY A 97 3.76 -5.28 5.84
C GLY A 97 3.92 -6.34 6.92
N LEU A 98 4.38 -5.94 8.12
CA LEU A 98 4.51 -6.83 9.27
C LEU A 98 3.16 -7.41 9.70
N ILE A 99 2.15 -6.56 9.89
CA ILE A 99 0.80 -7.00 10.27
C ILE A 99 0.20 -7.93 9.22
N MET A 100 0.44 -7.66 7.94
CA MET A 100 -0.01 -8.54 6.86
C MET A 100 0.72 -9.87 6.85
N ALA A 101 2.01 -9.92 7.19
CA ALA A 101 2.74 -11.17 7.34
C ALA A 101 2.05 -12.09 8.35
N ARG A 102 1.77 -11.57 9.56
CA ARG A 102 1.02 -12.28 10.59
C ARG A 102 -0.36 -12.71 10.10
N ARG A 103 -1.10 -11.78 9.50
CA ARG A 103 -2.49 -12.06 9.09
C ARG A 103 -2.51 -13.19 8.07
N LEU A 104 -1.60 -13.18 7.09
CA LEU A 104 -1.49 -14.23 6.09
C LEU A 104 -1.16 -15.58 6.74
N THR A 105 -0.23 -15.62 7.69
CA THR A 105 0.10 -16.86 8.41
C THR A 105 -1.07 -17.42 9.22
N ILE A 106 -1.81 -16.56 9.94
CA ILE A 106 -3.01 -16.98 10.69
C ILE A 106 -4.10 -17.55 9.76
N GLU A 107 -4.21 -17.02 8.55
CA GLU A 107 -5.16 -17.50 7.53
C GLU A 107 -4.65 -18.77 6.79
N GLY A 108 -3.52 -19.34 7.22
CA GLY A 108 -2.98 -20.58 6.68
C GLY A 108 -2.12 -20.43 5.42
N PHE A 109 -1.69 -19.22 5.08
CA PHE A 109 -0.74 -18.97 3.99
C PHE A 109 0.71 -19.05 4.49
N GLU A 110 1.63 -19.48 3.62
CA GLU A 110 3.07 -19.47 3.93
C GLU A 110 3.67 -18.12 3.58
N VAL A 111 4.18 -17.39 4.57
CA VAL A 111 5.01 -16.20 4.34
C VAL A 111 6.47 -16.63 4.37
N ALA A 112 7.07 -16.74 3.18
CA ALA A 112 8.43 -17.25 3.01
C ALA A 112 9.49 -16.26 3.49
N ALA A 113 9.27 -14.95 3.36
CA ALA A 113 10.19 -13.92 3.81
C ALA A 113 9.57 -12.52 3.82
N VAL A 114 10.08 -11.66 4.70
CA VAL A 114 9.97 -10.20 4.62
C VAL A 114 11.34 -9.63 4.25
N LEU A 115 11.39 -8.75 3.25
CA LEU A 115 12.61 -8.13 2.74
C LEU A 115 12.57 -6.63 3.02
N GLU A 116 13.61 -6.07 3.61
CA GLU A 116 13.73 -4.64 3.88
C GLU A 116 14.99 -4.10 3.22
N ARG A 117 14.83 -3.05 2.41
CA ARG A 117 15.94 -2.37 1.74
C ARG A 117 16.85 -1.68 2.75
N LEU A 118 16.31 -1.21 3.85
CA LEU A 118 17.06 -0.50 4.88
C LEU A 118 17.90 -1.47 5.74
N PRO A 119 19.00 -0.97 6.35
CA PRO A 119 19.78 -1.75 7.32
C PRO A 119 19.09 -1.92 8.68
N TYR A 120 17.84 -1.46 8.80
CA TYR A 120 17.05 -1.51 10.02
C TYR A 120 15.57 -1.68 9.70
N LEU A 121 14.80 -2.12 10.69
CA LEU A 121 13.35 -2.27 10.61
C LEU A 121 12.67 -0.91 10.45
N SER A 122 11.79 -0.76 9.44
CA SER A 122 11.04 0.49 9.24
C SER A 122 9.76 0.56 10.09
N GLY A 123 9.19 -0.59 10.47
CA GLY A 123 8.07 -0.69 11.41
C GLY A 123 8.50 -0.68 12.88
N LEU A 124 7.51 -0.79 13.77
CA LEU A 124 7.73 -0.84 15.21
C LEU A 124 8.29 -2.21 15.63
N ILE A 125 9.26 -2.21 16.54
CA ILE A 125 9.88 -3.44 17.08
C ILE A 125 8.83 -4.41 17.62
N ARG A 126 7.81 -3.91 18.32
CA ARG A 126 6.69 -4.74 18.81
C ARG A 126 6.02 -5.53 17.69
N ASN A 127 5.89 -4.94 16.51
CA ASN A 127 5.24 -5.58 15.37
C ASN A 127 6.17 -6.61 14.73
N LYS A 128 7.49 -6.39 14.71
CA LYS A 128 8.44 -7.45 14.32
C LYS A 128 8.28 -8.67 15.23
N VAL A 129 8.32 -8.47 16.54
CA VAL A 129 8.20 -9.58 17.52
C VAL A 129 6.86 -10.30 17.34
N GLN A 130 5.76 -9.56 17.39
CA GLN A 130 4.42 -10.14 17.38
C GLN A 130 3.99 -10.70 16.02
N CYS A 131 4.57 -10.23 14.92
CA CYS A 131 4.12 -10.59 13.59
C CYS A 131 5.08 -11.49 12.83
N LEU A 132 6.39 -11.42 13.12
CA LEU A 132 7.39 -12.24 12.46
C LEU A 132 7.95 -13.29 13.42
N ASP A 133 8.51 -12.85 14.56
CA ASP A 133 9.25 -13.76 15.46
C ASP A 133 8.35 -14.84 16.05
N HIS A 134 7.11 -14.51 16.43
CA HIS A 134 6.13 -15.49 16.93
C HIS A 134 5.66 -16.52 15.87
N PHE A 135 5.93 -16.27 14.59
CA PHE A 135 5.50 -17.09 13.47
C PHE A 135 6.69 -17.65 12.68
N ASP A 136 7.92 -17.50 13.20
CA ASP A 136 9.17 -17.92 12.56
C ASP A 136 9.35 -17.39 11.13
N ILE A 137 8.83 -16.19 10.84
CA ILE A 137 8.98 -15.57 9.51
C ILE A 137 10.33 -14.86 9.42
N PRO A 138 11.19 -15.20 8.44
CA PRO A 138 12.49 -14.55 8.32
C PRO A 138 12.36 -13.11 7.80
N LEU A 139 13.10 -12.20 8.44
CA LEU A 139 13.30 -10.83 7.99
C LEU A 139 14.73 -10.67 7.46
N TYR A 140 14.87 -10.25 6.21
CA TYR A 140 16.15 -9.91 5.61
C TYR A 140 16.29 -8.40 5.46
N LEU A 141 17.21 -7.81 6.21
CA LEU A 141 17.60 -6.40 6.06
C LEU A 141 18.59 -6.24 4.91
N ASN A 142 18.77 -5.01 4.43
CA ASN A 142 19.57 -4.71 3.24
C ASN A 142 19.25 -5.62 2.04
N ARG A 143 17.97 -5.96 1.83
CA ARG A 143 17.55 -6.87 0.78
C ARG A 143 16.29 -6.39 0.10
N GLN A 144 16.26 -6.51 -1.22
CA GLN A 144 15.08 -6.18 -2.02
C GLN A 144 14.85 -7.16 -3.16
N ILE A 145 13.61 -7.24 -3.61
CA ILE A 145 13.25 -7.86 -4.88
C ILE A 145 13.80 -7.00 -6.02
N THR A 146 14.52 -7.64 -6.93
CA THR A 146 15.05 -7.01 -8.14
C THR A 146 14.32 -7.44 -9.40
N ASP A 147 13.82 -8.67 -9.43
CA ASP A 147 13.14 -9.22 -10.61
C ASP A 147 12.01 -10.19 -10.23
N ILE A 148 10.92 -10.14 -10.97
CA ILE A 148 9.74 -11.00 -10.79
C ILE A 148 9.65 -12.00 -11.94
N HIS A 149 9.53 -13.28 -11.60
CA HIS A 149 9.46 -14.38 -12.57
C HIS A 149 8.08 -15.04 -12.58
N GLY A 150 7.62 -15.41 -13.78
CA GLY A 150 6.42 -16.22 -13.97
C GLY A 150 5.70 -15.96 -15.29
N ARG A 151 4.95 -16.95 -15.77
CA ARG A 151 4.04 -16.83 -16.92
C ARG A 151 2.61 -17.05 -16.43
N GLY A 152 1.76 -16.03 -16.61
CA GLY A 152 0.38 -16.04 -16.09
C GLY A 152 0.30 -15.75 -14.59
N ARG A 153 1.10 -16.42 -13.75
CA ARG A 153 1.15 -16.21 -12.29
C ARG A 153 2.61 -16.21 -11.78
N VAL A 154 2.90 -15.44 -10.73
CA VAL A 154 4.23 -15.39 -10.09
C VAL A 154 4.65 -16.79 -9.67
N SER A 155 5.85 -17.19 -10.07
CA SER A 155 6.50 -18.45 -9.67
C SER A 155 7.66 -18.23 -8.71
N SER A 156 8.40 -17.13 -8.87
CA SER A 156 9.56 -16.79 -8.02
C SER A 156 9.92 -15.31 -8.14
N VAL A 157 10.81 -14.86 -7.26
CA VAL A 157 11.41 -13.52 -7.28
C VAL A 157 12.92 -13.64 -7.09
N SER A 158 13.68 -12.81 -7.81
CA SER A 158 15.10 -12.59 -7.54
C SER A 158 15.25 -11.52 -6.47
N THR A 159 16.21 -11.71 -5.58
CA THR A 159 16.55 -10.69 -4.56
C THR A 159 18.02 -10.33 -4.66
N ALA A 160 18.35 -9.11 -4.33
CA ALA A 160 19.73 -8.65 -4.20
C ALA A 160 19.93 -7.92 -2.87
N GLU A 161 21.18 -7.91 -2.40
CA GLU A 161 21.55 -7.01 -1.32
C GLU A 161 21.53 -5.57 -1.82
N THR A 162 21.02 -4.68 -1.00
CA THR A 162 21.05 -3.25 -1.26
C THR A 162 22.35 -2.71 -0.66
N GLY A 163 23.14 -2.04 -1.50
CA GLY A 163 24.43 -1.50 -1.09
C GLY A 163 24.30 -0.49 0.07
N PRO A 164 25.41 -0.09 0.69
CA PRO A 164 25.43 0.91 1.74
C PRO A 164 25.05 2.29 1.15
N GLY A 165 23.75 2.55 1.00
CA GLY A 165 23.22 3.85 0.58
C GLY A 165 22.12 3.81 -0.48
N GLY A 166 20.92 3.31 -0.11
CA GLY A 166 19.63 3.73 -0.70
C GLY A 166 19.25 3.21 -2.10
#